data_AF-A0A2S6INH4-F1
#
_entry.id   AF-A0A2S6INH4-F1
#
_cell.length_a   1.000
_cell.length_b   1.000
_cell.length_c   1.000
_cell.angle_alpha   90.00
_cell.angle_beta   90.00
_cell.angle_gamma   90.00
#
_symmetry.space_group_name_H-M   'P 1'
#
loop_
_entity.id
_entity.type
_entity.pdbx_description
1 polymer ?
#
loop_
_entity_poly.entity_id
_entity_poly.type
_entity_poly.pdbx_seq_one_letter_code
_entity_poly.pdbx_strand_id
1 'polypeptide(L)'
;MPEIENIKQFALLEEFETSDKLIKLGFGELQNINLNNDFYFLPFQLLSQGFERFMKAYICIGHYHKHQELPNFRYLKNLGHDLEKLLKEIIDNYYFDFDRPQFDIDNEFILTNSNLKELLFILSEFGKLARYHNFDLITDNTRIGINTRKLWEDFENKLLDKKDYEKLMNFDLNHEVYQKITNHIIIIFEKFVSALSRQFIFKCLGQKGLQLSATTVFDFGMLYDKDFGKKDYRSQTTRYKQTPKKEHKRTVIDELQRNINPNYKSRKINKTEYDGDWPFYADEVIIECRENHWCIVTIDGLDFALNGSASGRYKLEFPHDAGRAILGKSVSEFIKMAFDLNKE
;
A
#
# COMPACT_ATOMS: atom_id res chain seq x y z
N MET A 1 7.64 -9.72 41.21
CA MET A 1 6.84 -8.55 40.79
C MET A 1 7.48 -7.78 39.64
N PRO A 2 8.77 -7.38 39.69
CA PRO A 2 9.44 -6.71 38.56
C PRO A 2 9.53 -7.58 37.30
N GLU A 3 9.74 -8.88 37.49
CA GLU A 3 9.87 -9.87 36.40
C GLU A 3 8.56 -10.04 35.60
N ILE A 4 7.41 -10.04 36.28
CA ILE A 4 6.08 -10.08 35.65
C ILE A 4 5.81 -8.78 34.88
N GLU A 5 6.26 -7.64 35.41
CA GLU A 5 6.12 -6.35 34.74
C GLU A 5 6.99 -6.25 33.49
N ASN A 6 8.21 -6.83 33.52
CA ASN A 6 9.07 -6.95 32.36
C ASN A 6 8.47 -7.87 31.29
N ILE A 7 7.92 -9.03 31.66
CA ILE A 7 7.25 -9.96 30.72
C ILE A 7 6.10 -9.26 29.99
N LYS A 8 5.26 -8.49 30.71
CA LYS A 8 4.16 -7.74 30.10
C LYS A 8 4.65 -6.67 29.11
N GLN A 9 5.80 -6.05 29.40
CA GLN A 9 6.41 -5.07 28.49
C GLN A 9 6.95 -5.74 27.21
N PHE A 10 7.61 -6.89 27.34
CA PHE A 10 8.05 -7.66 26.18
C PHE A 10 6.89 -8.12 25.31
N ALA A 11 5.83 -8.66 25.92
CA ALA A 11 4.62 -9.05 25.19
C ALA A 11 4.00 -7.88 24.42
N LEU A 12 3.99 -6.68 25.02
CA LEU A 12 3.47 -5.48 24.36
C LEU A 12 4.35 -5.04 23.18
N LEU A 13 5.67 -5.12 23.32
CA LEU A 13 6.61 -4.86 22.22
C LEU A 13 6.39 -5.86 21.06
N GLU A 14 6.26 -7.15 21.37
CA GLU A 14 5.98 -8.19 20.38
C GLU A 14 4.66 -7.95 19.62
N GLU A 15 3.62 -7.48 20.32
CA GLU A 15 2.36 -7.10 19.68
C GLU A 15 2.52 -5.91 18.72
N PHE A 16 3.31 -4.89 19.09
CA PHE A 16 3.63 -3.80 18.17
C PHE A 16 4.44 -4.27 16.96
N GLU A 17 5.49 -5.06 17.15
CA GLU A 17 6.29 -5.60 16.05
C GLU A 17 5.46 -6.48 15.11
N THR A 18 4.60 -7.31 15.67
CA THR A 18 3.69 -8.16 14.90
C THR A 18 2.71 -7.31 14.11
N SER A 19 2.14 -6.27 14.73
CA SER A 19 1.22 -5.36 14.06
C SER A 19 1.89 -4.61 12.90
N ASP A 20 3.11 -4.09 13.08
CA ASP A 20 3.87 -3.39 12.03
C ASP A 20 4.14 -4.30 10.84
N LYS A 21 4.60 -5.53 11.10
CA LYS A 21 4.86 -6.55 10.06
C LYS A 21 3.58 -6.90 9.30
N LEU A 22 2.46 -7.11 10.00
CA LEU A 22 1.17 -7.42 9.40
C LEU A 22 0.64 -6.28 8.53
N ILE A 23 0.74 -5.04 9.00
CA ILE A 23 0.31 -3.85 8.23
C ILE A 23 1.15 -3.71 6.96
N LYS A 24 2.48 -3.73 7.09
CA LYS A 24 3.41 -3.62 5.95
C LYS A 24 3.20 -4.76 4.94
N LEU A 25 3.02 -5.99 5.41
CA LEU A 25 2.74 -7.13 4.54
C LEU A 25 1.36 -6.98 3.86
N GLY A 26 0.34 -6.52 4.59
CA GLY A 26 -0.99 -6.25 4.06
C GLY A 26 -0.97 -5.20 2.95
N PHE A 27 -0.21 -4.11 3.12
CA PHE A 27 0.01 -3.12 2.05
C PHE A 27 0.72 -3.73 0.84
N GLY A 28 1.74 -4.56 1.07
CA GLY A 28 2.44 -5.26 -0.01
C GLY A 28 1.55 -6.21 -0.79
N GLU A 29 0.66 -6.94 -0.11
CA GLU A 29 -0.30 -7.83 -0.78
C GLU A 29 -1.39 -7.04 -1.54
N LEU A 30 -1.83 -5.88 -1.03
CA LEU A 30 -2.68 -4.96 -1.82
C LEU A 30 -1.98 -4.47 -3.09
N GLN A 31 -0.69 -4.14 -3.01
CA GLN A 31 0.11 -3.73 -4.19
C GLN A 31 0.32 -4.87 -5.21
N ASN A 32 0.07 -6.13 -4.83
CA ASN A 32 0.13 -7.28 -5.73
C ASN A 32 -1.23 -7.61 -6.38
N ILE A 33 -2.30 -6.91 -6.03
CA ILE A 33 -3.61 -7.09 -6.64
C ILE A 33 -3.58 -6.55 -8.07
N ASN A 34 -4.09 -7.35 -9.00
CA ASN A 34 -4.23 -7.00 -10.41
C ASN A 34 -5.30 -7.88 -11.05
N LEU A 35 -5.51 -7.74 -12.37
CA LEU A 35 -6.49 -8.51 -13.13
C LEU A 35 -6.38 -10.04 -12.95
N ASN A 36 -5.16 -10.56 -12.77
CA ASN A 36 -4.90 -11.99 -12.60
C ASN A 36 -4.91 -12.45 -11.14
N ASN A 37 -4.89 -11.51 -10.19
CA ASN A 37 -4.81 -11.77 -8.76
C ASN A 37 -5.79 -10.84 -8.03
N ASP A 38 -7.05 -11.27 -7.93
CA ASP A 38 -8.15 -10.60 -7.23
C ASP A 38 -8.36 -11.17 -5.80
N PHE A 39 -7.33 -11.79 -5.22
CA PHE A 39 -7.44 -12.47 -3.93
C PHE A 39 -7.32 -11.50 -2.75
N TYR A 40 -8.35 -10.69 -2.53
CA TYR A 40 -8.41 -9.70 -1.43
C TYR A 40 -8.48 -10.31 -0.02
N PHE A 41 -8.77 -11.61 0.11
CA PHE A 41 -8.89 -12.25 1.43
C PHE A 41 -7.60 -12.14 2.25
N LEU A 42 -6.43 -12.36 1.62
CA LEU A 42 -5.14 -12.28 2.31
C LEU A 42 -4.83 -10.86 2.81
N PRO A 43 -4.86 -9.79 1.98
CA PRO A 43 -4.63 -8.45 2.49
C PRO A 43 -5.65 -8.05 3.56
N PHE A 44 -6.93 -8.44 3.45
CA PHE A 44 -7.91 -8.15 4.50
C PHE A 44 -7.58 -8.85 5.82
N GLN A 45 -7.17 -10.11 5.76
CA GLN A 45 -6.75 -10.86 6.93
C GLN A 45 -5.55 -10.20 7.63
N LEU A 46 -4.56 -9.77 6.85
CA LEU A 46 -3.36 -9.13 7.37
C LEU A 46 -3.67 -7.76 7.98
N LEU A 47 -4.43 -6.91 7.26
CA LEU A 47 -4.74 -5.55 7.69
C LEU A 47 -5.70 -5.51 8.88
N SER A 48 -6.76 -6.34 8.87
CA SER A 48 -7.69 -6.42 9.99
C SER A 48 -6.98 -6.80 11.29
N GLN A 49 -6.12 -7.84 11.26
CA GLN A 49 -5.32 -8.22 12.43
C GLN A 49 -4.26 -7.20 12.79
N GLY A 50 -3.57 -6.63 11.79
CA GLY A 50 -2.53 -5.63 11.98
C GLY A 50 -3.07 -4.40 12.70
N PHE A 51 -4.16 -3.81 12.20
CA PHE A 51 -4.79 -2.65 12.82
C PHE A 51 -5.40 -2.98 14.19
N GLU A 52 -6.04 -4.14 14.37
CA GLU A 52 -6.59 -4.55 15.66
C GLU A 52 -5.48 -4.61 16.73
N ARG A 53 -4.38 -5.32 16.43
CA ARG A 53 -3.24 -5.46 17.35
C ARG A 53 -2.59 -4.12 17.63
N PHE A 54 -2.36 -3.31 16.60
CA PHE A 54 -1.78 -1.98 16.74
C PHE A 54 -2.62 -1.10 17.68
N MET A 55 -3.94 -1.03 17.47
CA MET A 55 -4.82 -0.20 18.30
C MET A 55 -4.97 -0.74 19.72
N LYS A 56 -5.02 -2.06 19.92
CA LYS A 56 -5.03 -2.63 21.29
C LYS A 56 -3.73 -2.36 22.03
N ALA A 57 -2.59 -2.48 21.36
CA ALA A 57 -1.30 -2.15 21.92
C ALA A 57 -1.18 -0.65 22.24
N TYR A 58 -1.70 0.21 21.37
CA TYR A 58 -1.86 1.65 21.62
C TYR A 58 -2.65 1.89 22.91
N ILE A 59 -3.83 1.29 23.03
CA ILE A 59 -4.72 1.46 24.18
C ILE A 59 -4.03 0.99 25.47
N CYS A 60 -3.27 -0.11 25.43
CA CYS A 60 -2.48 -0.56 26.58
C CYS A 60 -1.50 0.50 27.07
N ILE A 61 -0.79 1.17 26.15
CA ILE A 61 0.13 2.25 26.48
C ILE A 61 -0.60 3.51 26.95
N GLY A 62 -1.66 3.92 26.28
CA GLY A 62 -2.48 5.07 26.68
C GLY A 62 -3.08 4.89 28.08
N HIS A 63 -3.63 3.70 28.35
CA HIS A 63 -4.17 3.36 29.67
C HIS A 63 -3.07 3.36 30.74
N TYR A 64 -1.89 2.79 30.45
CA TYR A 64 -0.76 2.83 31.36
C TYR A 64 -0.29 4.27 31.63
N HIS A 65 -0.24 5.12 30.61
CA HIS A 65 0.13 6.52 30.78
C HIS A 65 -0.84 7.27 31.70
N LYS A 66 -2.14 7.05 31.51
CA LYS A 66 -3.21 7.75 32.25
C LYS A 66 -3.44 7.20 33.67
N HIS A 67 -3.36 5.88 33.85
CA HIS A 67 -3.75 5.21 35.10
C HIS A 67 -2.58 4.58 35.86
N GLN A 68 -1.36 4.59 35.29
CA GLN A 68 -0.17 3.93 35.84
C GLN A 68 -0.31 2.40 35.95
N GLU A 69 -1.31 1.82 35.28
CA GLU A 69 -1.55 0.38 35.21
C GLU A 69 -1.97 -0.05 33.80
N LEU A 70 -1.62 -1.28 33.41
CA LEU A 70 -2.08 -1.86 32.16
C LEU A 70 -3.56 -2.26 32.27
N PRO A 71 -4.33 -2.23 31.16
CA PRO A 71 -5.73 -2.61 31.19
C PRO A 71 -5.88 -4.09 31.58
N ASN A 72 -6.96 -4.39 32.29
CA ASN A 72 -7.28 -5.77 32.64
C ASN A 72 -7.91 -6.53 31.46
N PHE A 73 -7.98 -7.85 31.57
CA PHE A 73 -8.55 -8.73 30.55
C PHE A 73 -9.99 -8.35 30.17
N ARG A 74 -10.82 -7.98 31.17
CA ARG A 74 -12.22 -7.62 30.92
C ARG A 74 -12.32 -6.36 30.07
N TYR A 75 -11.48 -5.36 30.32
CA TYR A 75 -11.43 -4.13 29.54
C TYR A 75 -11.08 -4.43 28.07
N LEU A 76 -9.98 -5.13 27.80
CA LEU A 76 -9.60 -5.48 26.42
C LEU A 76 -10.61 -6.39 25.72
N LYS A 77 -11.20 -7.35 26.45
CA LYS A 77 -12.25 -8.23 25.89
C LYS A 77 -13.50 -7.45 25.50
N ASN A 78 -13.89 -6.46 26.29
CA ASN A 78 -15.07 -5.64 26.02
C ASN A 78 -14.91 -4.77 24.77
N LEU A 79 -13.68 -4.38 24.42
CA LEU A 79 -13.39 -3.65 23.18
C LEU A 79 -13.60 -4.53 21.94
N GLY A 80 -13.45 -5.85 22.06
CA GLY A 80 -13.72 -6.80 20.98
C GLY A 80 -12.71 -6.72 19.84
N HIS A 81 -13.16 -7.01 18.62
CA HIS A 81 -12.35 -6.99 17.38
C HIS A 81 -12.77 -5.86 16.44
N ASP A 82 -13.63 -4.95 16.92
CA ASP A 82 -14.22 -3.91 16.10
C ASP A 82 -13.25 -2.73 15.97
N LEU A 83 -12.73 -2.50 14.76
CA LEU A 83 -11.74 -1.47 14.50
C LEU A 83 -12.29 -0.06 14.76
N GLU A 84 -13.56 0.20 14.47
CA GLU A 84 -14.17 1.51 14.72
C GLU A 84 -14.34 1.76 16.22
N LYS A 85 -14.72 0.72 16.97
CA LYS A 85 -14.80 0.79 18.43
C LYS A 85 -13.44 1.02 19.07
N LEU A 86 -12.40 0.35 18.58
CA LEU A 86 -11.02 0.54 19.05
C LEU A 86 -10.52 1.96 18.75
N LEU A 87 -10.74 2.46 17.54
CA LEU A 87 -10.36 3.82 17.16
C LEU A 87 -11.10 4.86 18.01
N LYS A 88 -12.41 4.67 18.24
CA LYS A 88 -13.19 5.55 19.11
C LYS A 88 -12.63 5.57 20.54
N GLU A 89 -12.30 4.41 21.10
CA GLU A 89 -11.68 4.33 22.44
C GLU A 89 -10.37 5.11 22.50
N ILE A 90 -9.54 5.03 21.45
CA ILE A 90 -8.30 5.81 21.34
C ILE A 90 -8.59 7.31 21.33
N ILE A 91 -9.46 7.76 20.43
CA ILE A 91 -9.79 9.19 20.27
C ILE A 91 -10.34 9.77 21.57
N ASP A 92 -11.31 9.09 22.18
CA ASP A 92 -12.03 9.61 23.34
C ASP A 92 -11.16 9.66 24.61
N ASN A 93 -10.15 8.78 24.73
CA ASN A 93 -9.44 8.59 26.00
C ASN A 93 -7.93 8.78 25.98
N TYR A 94 -7.29 8.60 24.82
CA TYR A 94 -5.85 8.40 24.69
C TYR A 94 -5.21 9.12 23.49
N TYR A 95 -5.95 9.97 22.78
CA TYR A 95 -5.45 10.79 21.67
C TYR A 95 -5.32 12.22 22.15
N PHE A 96 -4.08 12.72 22.23
CA PHE A 96 -3.78 13.98 22.87
C PHE A 96 -3.20 14.98 21.87
N ASP A 97 -3.56 16.25 22.06
CA ASP A 97 -2.97 17.35 21.31
C ASP A 97 -1.49 17.51 21.67
N PHE A 98 -0.63 17.58 20.65
CA PHE A 98 0.81 17.80 20.79
C PHE A 98 1.25 19.21 20.35
N ASP A 99 0.31 20.16 20.25
CA ASP A 99 0.50 21.58 19.98
C ASP A 99 1.34 21.83 18.72
N ARG A 100 0.92 21.20 17.62
CA ARG A 100 1.54 21.39 16.30
C ARG A 100 0.48 21.36 15.20
N PRO A 101 0.67 22.11 14.10
CA PRO A 101 -0.26 22.07 12.95
C PRO A 101 -0.50 20.67 12.39
N GLN A 102 0.47 19.76 12.50
CA GLN A 102 0.32 18.38 12.06
C GLN A 102 -0.75 17.62 12.86
N PHE A 103 -0.94 17.94 14.15
CA PHE A 103 -2.00 17.35 14.96
C PHE A 103 -3.37 17.70 14.40
N ASP A 104 -3.61 18.97 14.04
CA ASP A 104 -4.90 19.41 13.50
C ASP A 104 -5.25 18.66 12.21
N ILE A 105 -4.27 18.52 11.31
CA ILE A 105 -4.40 17.77 10.05
C ILE A 105 -4.74 16.29 10.33
N ASP A 106 -4.01 15.67 11.26
CA ASP A 106 -4.19 14.27 11.63
C ASP A 106 -5.56 14.02 12.29
N ASN A 107 -5.94 14.91 13.20
CA ASN A 107 -7.19 14.83 13.95
C ASN A 107 -8.39 15.06 13.03
N GLU A 108 -8.34 16.06 12.15
CA GLU A 108 -9.36 16.29 11.14
C GLU A 108 -9.52 15.05 10.24
N PHE A 109 -8.41 14.49 9.77
CA PHE A 109 -8.42 13.30 8.93
C PHE A 109 -9.07 12.10 9.64
N ILE A 110 -8.65 11.78 10.86
CA ILE A 110 -9.19 10.66 11.64
C ILE A 110 -10.70 10.83 11.88
N LEU A 111 -11.14 12.04 12.22
CA LEU A 111 -12.53 12.29 12.63
C LEU A 111 -13.50 12.39 11.44
N THR A 112 -13.05 12.91 10.31
CA THR A 112 -13.95 13.33 9.22
C THR A 112 -13.84 12.49 7.95
N ASN A 113 -12.71 11.81 7.70
CA ASN A 113 -12.48 11.16 6.43
C ASN A 113 -13.43 9.96 6.21
N SER A 114 -14.35 10.10 5.25
CA SER A 114 -15.36 9.08 4.94
C SER A 114 -14.75 7.79 4.40
N ASN A 115 -13.69 7.89 3.60
CA ASN A 115 -13.05 6.73 3.01
C ASN A 115 -12.33 5.89 4.08
N LEU A 116 -11.67 6.53 5.05
CA LEU A 116 -11.10 5.85 6.20
C LEU A 116 -12.17 5.10 6.98
N LYS A 117 -13.30 5.75 7.29
CA LYS A 117 -14.42 5.12 8.01
C LYS A 117 -14.95 3.91 7.26
N GLU A 118 -15.20 4.04 5.96
CA GLU A 118 -15.70 2.95 5.12
C GLU A 118 -14.70 1.78 5.05
N LEU A 119 -13.41 2.05 4.86
CA LEU A 119 -12.37 1.02 4.82
C LEU A 119 -12.21 0.30 6.17
N LEU A 120 -12.22 1.04 7.29
CA LEU A 120 -12.17 0.44 8.63
C LEU A 120 -13.41 -0.41 8.92
N PHE A 121 -14.58 0.03 8.50
CA PHE A 121 -15.81 -0.76 8.60
C PHE A 121 -15.70 -2.09 7.84
N ILE A 122 -15.25 -2.05 6.57
CA ILE A 122 -15.08 -3.27 5.76
C ILE A 122 -14.11 -4.25 6.43
N LEU A 123 -12.95 -3.76 6.89
CA LEU A 123 -11.95 -4.59 7.58
C LEU A 123 -12.46 -5.12 8.94
N SER A 124 -13.25 -4.32 9.66
CA SER A 124 -13.89 -4.70 10.93
C SER A 124 -14.88 -5.84 10.72
N GLU A 125 -15.77 -5.71 9.73
CA GLU A 125 -16.74 -6.77 9.38
C GLU A 125 -16.07 -8.04 8.87
N PHE A 126 -14.96 -7.89 8.15
CA PHE A 126 -14.13 -9.02 7.74
C PHE A 126 -13.60 -9.79 8.95
N GLY A 127 -12.97 -9.10 9.92
CA GLY A 127 -12.42 -9.73 11.12
C GLY A 127 -13.46 -10.45 11.98
N LYS A 128 -14.68 -9.91 12.07
CA LYS A 128 -15.77 -10.43 12.90
C LYS A 128 -16.39 -11.73 12.36
N LEU A 129 -17.04 -11.65 11.20
CA LEU A 129 -17.95 -12.71 10.72
C LEU A 129 -17.73 -13.06 9.24
N ALA A 130 -17.31 -12.09 8.41
CA ALA A 130 -17.34 -12.31 6.96
C ALA A 130 -16.25 -13.25 6.43
N ARG A 131 -15.25 -13.64 7.25
CA ARG A 131 -14.25 -14.67 6.89
C ARG A 131 -14.88 -15.98 6.41
N TYR A 132 -16.05 -16.32 6.94
CA TYR A 132 -16.78 -17.54 6.60
C TYR A 132 -18.13 -17.27 5.95
N HIS A 133 -18.33 -16.07 5.38
CA HIS A 133 -19.61 -15.66 4.78
C HIS A 133 -20.18 -16.71 3.81
N ASN A 134 -19.34 -17.29 2.96
CA ASN A 134 -19.76 -18.33 2.02
C ASN A 134 -20.23 -19.61 2.74
N PHE A 135 -19.60 -20.00 3.85
CA PHE A 135 -20.05 -21.14 4.64
C PHE A 135 -21.35 -20.84 5.39
N ASP A 136 -21.52 -19.62 5.91
CA ASP A 136 -22.78 -19.20 6.51
C ASP A 136 -23.93 -19.31 5.51
N LEU A 137 -23.70 -18.88 4.25
CA LEU A 137 -24.65 -19.07 3.15
C LEU A 137 -24.90 -20.56 2.83
N ILE A 138 -23.85 -21.38 2.72
CA ILE A 138 -23.97 -22.82 2.43
C ILE A 138 -24.78 -23.55 3.51
N THR A 139 -24.65 -23.14 4.77
CA THR A 139 -25.29 -23.80 5.92
C THR A 139 -26.65 -23.22 6.30
N ASP A 140 -27.19 -22.28 5.51
CA ASP A 140 -28.41 -21.53 5.84
C ASP A 140 -28.37 -20.93 7.26
N ASN A 141 -27.19 -20.43 7.67
CA ASN A 141 -27.02 -19.86 9.00
C ASN A 141 -27.97 -18.65 9.15
N THR A 142 -28.74 -18.61 10.24
CA THR A 142 -29.69 -17.51 10.50
C THR A 142 -29.03 -16.14 10.69
N ARG A 143 -27.69 -16.10 10.85
CA ARG A 143 -26.89 -14.87 10.97
C ARG A 143 -25.80 -14.81 9.90
N ILE A 144 -26.21 -14.65 8.64
CA ILE A 144 -25.27 -14.39 7.53
C ILE A 144 -24.64 -13.01 7.76
N GLY A 145 -23.31 -12.97 7.94
CA GLY A 145 -22.54 -11.73 8.01
C GLY A 145 -22.57 -10.94 6.70
N ILE A 146 -22.11 -9.68 6.71
CA ILE A 146 -22.10 -8.84 5.51
C ILE A 146 -21.08 -9.36 4.48
N ASN A 147 -21.41 -9.29 3.19
CA ASN A 147 -20.47 -9.61 2.11
C ASN A 147 -19.44 -8.48 1.95
N THR A 148 -18.30 -8.63 2.60
CA THR A 148 -17.21 -7.65 2.59
C THR A 148 -16.52 -7.51 1.24
N ARG A 149 -16.52 -8.57 0.41
CA ARG A 149 -16.03 -8.47 -0.97
C ARG A 149 -16.87 -7.48 -1.77
N LYS A 150 -18.20 -7.58 -1.69
CA LYS A 150 -19.09 -6.65 -2.38
C LYS A 150 -18.91 -5.21 -1.90
N LEU A 151 -18.82 -4.99 -0.59
CA LEU A 151 -18.56 -3.65 -0.05
C LEU A 151 -17.24 -3.06 -0.55
N TRP A 152 -16.21 -3.90 -0.68
CA TRP A 152 -14.93 -3.47 -1.22
C TRP A 152 -15.01 -3.13 -2.71
N GLU A 153 -15.66 -3.97 -3.52
CA GLU A 153 -15.91 -3.67 -4.93
C GLU A 153 -16.70 -2.37 -5.11
N ASP A 154 -17.72 -2.14 -4.27
CA ASP A 154 -18.48 -0.89 -4.25
C ASP A 154 -17.59 0.30 -3.89
N PHE A 155 -16.66 0.15 -2.95
CA PHE A 155 -15.67 1.17 -2.60
C PHE A 155 -14.73 1.47 -3.78
N GLU A 156 -14.18 0.44 -4.42
CA GLU A 156 -13.27 0.60 -5.56
C GLU A 156 -13.96 1.30 -6.73
N ASN A 157 -15.20 0.90 -7.05
CA ASN A 157 -15.98 1.52 -8.12
C ASN A 157 -16.24 3.02 -7.89
N LYS A 158 -16.36 3.48 -6.63
CA LYS A 158 -16.49 4.92 -6.32
C LYS A 158 -15.25 5.74 -6.71
N LEU A 159 -14.08 5.10 -6.81
CA LEU A 159 -12.82 5.76 -7.16
C LEU A 159 -12.61 5.85 -8.68
N LEU A 160 -13.42 5.15 -9.47
CA LEU A 160 -13.26 5.02 -10.91
C LEU A 160 -14.09 6.05 -11.66
N ASP A 161 -13.49 6.64 -12.68
CA ASP A 161 -14.15 7.47 -13.67
C ASP A 161 -14.27 6.76 -15.03
N LYS A 162 -14.92 7.41 -15.99
CA LYS A 162 -15.12 6.86 -17.34
C LYS A 162 -13.80 6.47 -18.02
N LYS A 163 -12.73 7.24 -17.85
CA LYS A 163 -11.43 6.96 -18.47
C LYS A 163 -10.77 5.74 -17.83
N ASP A 164 -10.97 5.54 -16.53
CA ASP A 164 -10.45 4.35 -15.87
C ASP A 164 -11.13 3.07 -16.39
N TYR A 165 -12.44 3.09 -16.63
CA TYR A 165 -13.14 1.96 -17.26
C TYR A 165 -12.61 1.68 -18.67
N GLU A 166 -12.30 2.71 -19.46
CA GLU A 166 -11.64 2.55 -20.76
C GLU A 166 -10.25 1.90 -20.62
N LYS A 167 -9.47 2.31 -19.60
CA LYS A 167 -8.16 1.71 -19.31
C LYS A 167 -8.24 0.27 -18.83
N LEU A 168 -9.26 -0.11 -18.05
CA LEU A 168 -9.48 -1.50 -17.62
C LEU A 168 -9.69 -2.45 -18.80
N MET A 169 -10.38 -1.98 -19.85
CA MET A 169 -10.58 -2.73 -21.09
C MET A 169 -9.33 -2.78 -21.98
N ASN A 170 -8.31 -1.98 -21.67
CA ASN A 170 -7.03 -1.97 -22.38
C ASN A 170 -6.00 -2.85 -21.64
N PHE A 171 -5.54 -3.91 -22.31
CA PHE A 171 -4.58 -4.85 -21.75
C PHE A 171 -3.26 -4.19 -21.31
N ASP A 172 -2.86 -3.11 -21.98
CA ASP A 172 -1.61 -2.39 -21.69
C ASP A 172 -1.76 -1.39 -20.55
N LEU A 173 -2.98 -1.00 -20.16
CA LEU A 173 -3.21 0.08 -19.19
C LEU A 173 -4.04 -0.34 -17.97
N ASN A 174 -4.61 -1.54 -17.94
CA ASN A 174 -5.42 -2.00 -16.81
C ASN A 174 -4.65 -1.95 -15.48
N HIS A 175 -3.34 -2.21 -15.51
CA HIS A 175 -2.48 -2.20 -14.33
C HIS A 175 -2.41 -0.81 -13.69
N GLU A 176 -2.51 0.27 -14.48
CA GLU A 176 -2.54 1.64 -13.97
C GLU A 176 -3.80 1.90 -13.12
N VAL A 177 -4.92 1.26 -13.46
CA VAL A 177 -6.19 1.42 -12.72
C VAL A 177 -6.11 0.72 -11.37
N TYR A 178 -5.64 -0.53 -11.34
CA TYR A 178 -5.40 -1.24 -10.07
C TYR A 178 -4.39 -0.50 -9.19
N GLN A 179 -3.33 0.04 -9.78
CA GLN A 179 -2.37 0.86 -9.05
C GLN A 179 -3.00 2.15 -8.50
N LYS A 180 -3.84 2.85 -9.27
CA LYS A 180 -4.56 4.04 -8.80
C LYS A 180 -5.42 3.72 -7.57
N ILE A 181 -6.23 2.67 -7.65
CA ILE A 181 -7.09 2.20 -6.55
C ILE A 181 -6.24 1.88 -5.32
N THR A 182 -5.26 1.00 -5.48
CA THR A 182 -4.41 0.54 -4.38
C THR A 182 -3.62 1.69 -3.76
N ASN A 183 -3.08 2.59 -4.58
CA ASN A 183 -2.33 3.75 -4.10
C ASN A 183 -3.22 4.66 -3.23
N HIS A 184 -4.45 4.93 -3.67
CA HIS A 184 -5.41 5.71 -2.90
C HIS A 184 -5.72 5.08 -1.53
N ILE A 185 -5.94 3.77 -1.50
CA ILE A 185 -6.21 3.00 -0.27
C ILE A 185 -4.99 3.03 0.66
N ILE A 186 -3.79 2.81 0.13
CA ILE A 186 -2.55 2.85 0.92
C ILE A 186 -2.32 4.23 1.49
N ILE A 187 -2.52 5.31 0.73
CA ILE A 187 -2.41 6.69 1.25
C ILE A 187 -3.33 6.89 2.46
N ILE A 188 -4.58 6.41 2.40
CA ILE A 188 -5.53 6.52 3.51
C ILE A 188 -5.01 5.77 4.74
N PHE A 189 -4.56 4.53 4.55
CA PHE A 189 -4.06 3.72 5.66
C PHE A 189 -2.73 4.23 6.23
N GLU A 190 -1.81 4.71 5.39
CA GLU A 190 -0.58 5.34 5.84
C GLU A 190 -0.88 6.60 6.66
N LYS A 191 -1.78 7.47 6.20
CA LYS A 191 -2.24 8.64 6.97
C LYS A 191 -2.80 8.23 8.32
N PHE A 192 -3.64 7.20 8.35
CA PHE A 192 -4.23 6.67 9.58
C PHE A 192 -3.17 6.17 10.58
N VAL A 193 -2.27 5.28 10.14
CA VAL A 193 -1.22 4.73 11.02
C VAL A 193 -0.25 5.83 11.44
N SER A 194 0.08 6.77 10.56
CA SER A 194 0.97 7.91 10.86
C SER A 194 0.37 8.81 11.94
N ALA A 195 -0.91 9.15 11.83
CA ALA A 195 -1.60 10.00 12.79
C ALA A 195 -1.62 9.40 14.21
N LEU A 196 -1.78 8.09 14.34
CA LEU A 196 -1.64 7.38 15.61
C LEU A 196 -0.18 7.26 16.05
N SER A 197 0.74 6.96 15.13
CA SER A 197 2.17 6.78 15.43
C SER A 197 2.83 8.06 15.96
N ARG A 198 2.41 9.23 15.49
CA ARG A 198 2.92 10.53 15.94
C ARG A 198 2.64 10.82 17.42
N GLN A 199 1.59 10.24 17.99
CA GLN A 199 1.31 10.33 19.44
C GLN A 199 2.45 9.71 20.28
N PHE A 200 3.12 8.67 19.76
CA PHE A 200 4.29 8.10 20.41
C PHE A 200 5.52 9.00 20.24
N ILE A 201 5.77 9.48 19.01
CA ILE A 201 6.93 10.31 18.67
C ILE A 201 6.93 11.63 19.45
N PHE A 202 5.77 12.27 19.57
CA PHE A 202 5.62 13.54 20.30
C PHE A 202 5.36 13.34 21.80
N LYS A 203 5.60 12.14 22.34
CA LYS A 203 5.54 11.84 23.78
C LYS A 203 4.16 12.04 24.43
N CYS A 204 3.07 12.04 23.66
CA CYS A 204 1.69 12.08 24.17
C CYS A 204 1.34 10.88 25.05
N LEU A 205 2.04 9.77 24.82
CA LEU A 205 1.85 8.50 25.52
C LEU A 205 2.92 8.25 26.60
N GLY A 206 3.56 9.32 27.07
CA GLY A 206 4.60 9.28 28.08
C GLY A 206 5.92 8.66 27.61
N GLN A 207 6.87 8.52 28.54
CA GLN A 207 8.22 8.04 28.24
C GLN A 207 8.24 6.61 27.67
N LYS A 208 7.31 5.76 28.13
CA LYS A 208 7.21 4.37 27.70
C LYS A 208 6.73 4.27 26.25
N GLY A 209 5.75 5.10 25.85
CA GLY A 209 5.34 5.23 24.45
C GLY A 209 6.49 5.71 23.57
N LEU A 210 7.26 6.70 24.02
CA LEU A 210 8.43 7.18 23.27
C LEU A 210 9.50 6.10 23.07
N GLN A 211 9.78 5.28 24.08
CA GLN A 211 10.73 4.16 23.98
C GLN A 211 10.29 3.12 22.94
N LEU A 212 8.98 2.81 22.90
CA LEU A 212 8.41 1.87 21.91
C LEU A 212 8.38 2.45 20.50
N SER A 213 8.32 3.79 20.38
CA SER A 213 8.26 4.47 19.08
C SER A 213 9.44 4.10 18.18
N ALA A 214 10.64 4.01 18.76
CA ALA A 214 11.90 3.87 18.04
C ALA A 214 12.05 2.54 17.30
N THR A 215 11.32 1.49 17.68
CA THR A 215 11.51 0.14 17.13
C THR A 215 10.39 -0.31 16.19
N THR A 216 9.20 0.29 16.26
CA THR A 216 8.01 -0.29 15.61
C THR A 216 7.18 0.70 14.79
N VAL A 217 7.01 1.95 15.24
CA VAL A 217 6.06 2.90 14.64
C VAL A 217 6.73 4.16 14.07
N PHE A 218 8.04 4.31 14.27
CA PHE A 218 8.80 5.49 13.83
C PHE A 218 8.68 5.72 12.33
N ASP A 219 8.84 4.66 11.51
CA ASP A 219 8.77 4.75 10.05
C ASP A 219 7.45 5.37 9.58
N PHE A 220 6.33 4.99 10.19
CA PHE A 220 5.02 5.53 9.86
C PHE A 220 4.86 6.96 10.38
N GLY A 221 5.22 7.23 11.63
CA GLY A 221 5.07 8.58 12.19
C GLY A 221 5.92 9.65 11.50
N MET A 222 6.94 9.25 10.74
CA MET A 222 7.79 10.13 9.93
C MET A 222 7.29 10.36 8.49
N LEU A 223 6.19 9.74 8.06
CA LEU A 223 5.58 10.04 6.76
C LEU A 223 4.86 11.39 6.80
N TYR A 224 4.97 12.18 5.74
CA TYR A 224 4.21 13.41 5.55
C TYR A 224 3.51 13.42 4.18
N ASP A 225 2.77 14.48 3.86
CA ASP A 225 1.98 14.55 2.61
C ASP A 225 2.78 14.25 1.34
N LYS A 226 4.07 14.61 1.32
CA LYS A 226 4.97 14.33 0.21
C LYS A 226 5.39 12.86 0.09
N ASP A 227 5.20 12.05 1.13
CA ASP A 227 5.73 10.68 1.23
C ASP A 227 4.65 9.62 0.99
N PHE A 228 3.39 9.94 1.27
CA PHE A 228 2.28 8.98 1.15
C PHE A 228 2.12 8.40 -0.26
N GLY A 229 1.87 7.10 -0.34
CA GLY A 229 1.65 6.34 -1.58
C GLY A 229 2.94 6.00 -2.36
N LYS A 230 4.10 6.50 -1.93
CA LYS A 230 5.35 6.32 -2.67
C LYS A 230 6.13 5.07 -2.28
N LYS A 231 5.80 4.45 -1.15
CA LYS A 231 6.55 3.31 -0.61
C LYS A 231 6.10 2.00 -1.26
N ASP A 232 7.07 1.23 -1.73
CA ASP A 232 6.85 -0.12 -2.25
C ASP A 232 6.96 -1.17 -1.12
N TYR A 233 5.81 -1.57 -0.60
CA TYR A 233 5.67 -2.56 0.45
C TYR A 233 5.76 -4.00 -0.08
N ARG A 234 5.72 -4.23 -1.40
CA ARG A 234 5.86 -5.57 -1.99
C ARG A 234 7.17 -6.23 -1.61
N SER A 235 8.21 -5.42 -1.34
CA SER A 235 9.49 -5.88 -0.79
C SER A 235 9.37 -6.78 0.45
N GLN A 236 8.27 -6.66 1.21
CA GLN A 236 8.00 -7.49 2.39
C GLN A 236 7.35 -8.83 2.06
N THR A 237 6.75 -8.99 0.88
CA THR A 237 5.95 -10.16 0.52
C THR A 237 6.83 -11.32 0.07
N THR A 238 6.40 -12.54 0.39
CA THR A 238 7.10 -13.76 -0.03
C THR A 238 7.09 -13.90 -1.56
N ARG A 239 5.98 -13.51 -2.21
CA ARG A 239 5.84 -13.53 -3.67
C ARG A 239 6.89 -12.65 -4.36
N TYR A 240 7.10 -11.43 -3.87
CA TYR A 240 8.13 -10.54 -4.41
C TYR A 240 9.54 -11.11 -4.21
N LYS A 241 9.81 -11.73 -3.06
CA LYS A 241 11.11 -12.35 -2.76
C LYS A 241 11.38 -13.61 -3.59
N GLN A 242 10.34 -14.36 -3.94
CA GLN A 242 10.46 -15.63 -4.67
C GLN A 242 10.34 -15.49 -6.20
N THR A 243 9.73 -14.40 -6.69
CA THR A 243 9.65 -14.15 -8.14
C THR A 243 11.06 -13.81 -8.64
N PRO A 244 11.66 -14.65 -9.50
CA PRO A 244 12.96 -14.32 -10.07
C PRO A 244 12.80 -13.06 -10.91
N LYS A 245 13.36 -11.95 -10.43
CA LYS A 245 13.39 -10.68 -11.17
C LYS A 245 14.13 -10.92 -12.47
N LYS A 246 13.39 -10.98 -13.58
CA LYS A 246 13.99 -11.11 -14.91
C LYS A 246 14.43 -9.73 -15.39
N GLU A 247 15.46 -9.21 -14.72
CA GLU A 247 16.09 -7.96 -15.12
C GLU A 247 16.98 -8.25 -16.34
N HIS A 248 16.56 -7.81 -17.53
CA HIS A 248 17.40 -7.88 -18.72
C HIS A 248 18.37 -6.71 -18.71
N LYS A 249 19.62 -6.97 -18.31
CA LYS A 249 20.69 -5.98 -18.38
C LYS A 249 21.17 -5.85 -19.83
N ARG A 250 21.11 -4.61 -20.35
CA ARG A 250 21.59 -4.29 -21.70
C ARG A 250 23.04 -4.73 -21.87
N THR A 251 23.30 -5.45 -22.94
CA THR A 251 24.64 -5.85 -23.37
C THR A 251 25.16 -4.95 -24.49
N VAL A 252 26.45 -5.03 -24.78
CA VAL A 252 27.06 -4.34 -25.93
C VAL A 252 26.39 -4.76 -27.25
N ILE A 253 25.96 -6.02 -27.36
CA ILE A 253 25.25 -6.53 -28.53
C ILE A 253 23.88 -5.87 -28.66
N ASP A 254 23.16 -5.66 -27.55
CA ASP A 254 21.85 -5.02 -27.56
C ASP A 254 21.94 -3.55 -27.97
N GLU A 255 22.97 -2.83 -27.52
CA GLU A 255 23.25 -1.45 -27.96
C GLU A 255 23.59 -1.39 -29.45
N LEU A 256 24.39 -2.35 -29.93
CA LEU A 256 24.71 -2.48 -31.34
C LEU A 256 23.46 -2.78 -32.19
N GLN A 257 22.57 -3.65 -31.70
CA GLN A 257 21.28 -3.92 -32.35
C GLN A 257 20.39 -2.68 -32.40
N ARG A 258 20.26 -1.93 -31.29
CA ARG A 258 19.50 -0.67 -31.28
C ARG A 258 19.98 0.31 -32.35
N ASN A 259 21.30 0.39 -32.57
CA ASN A 259 21.89 1.36 -33.47
C ASN A 259 21.91 0.92 -34.94
N ILE A 260 21.98 -0.39 -35.22
CA ILE A 260 22.19 -0.92 -36.57
C ILE A 260 20.93 -1.56 -37.15
N ASN A 261 20.03 -2.11 -36.31
CA ASN A 261 18.85 -2.79 -36.78
C ASN A 261 17.81 -1.77 -37.28
N PRO A 262 17.44 -1.78 -38.57
CA PRO A 262 16.51 -0.80 -39.14
C PRO A 262 15.10 -0.90 -38.54
N ASN A 263 14.74 -2.06 -37.98
CA ASN A 263 13.43 -2.30 -37.38
C ASN A 263 13.36 -1.83 -35.92
N TYR A 264 14.47 -1.30 -35.37
CA TYR A 264 14.55 -0.84 -34.00
C TYR A 264 14.66 0.67 -34.05
N LYS A 265 13.62 1.35 -33.59
CA LYS A 265 13.57 2.81 -33.50
C LYS A 265 13.66 3.18 -32.03
N SER A 266 14.56 4.10 -31.68
CA SER A 266 14.75 4.50 -30.29
C SER A 266 14.94 6.00 -30.15
N ARG A 267 14.57 6.53 -28.99
CA ARG A 267 14.74 7.92 -28.63
C ARG A 267 15.05 8.04 -27.14
N LYS A 268 16.10 8.81 -26.83
CA LYS A 268 16.41 9.21 -25.46
C LYS A 268 15.53 10.38 -25.05
N ILE A 269 14.99 10.33 -23.83
CA ILE A 269 14.15 11.38 -23.25
C ILE A 269 14.75 11.78 -21.90
N ASN A 270 14.98 13.07 -21.70
CA ASN A 270 15.44 13.63 -20.43
C ASN A 270 14.27 14.25 -19.68
N LYS A 271 14.24 14.07 -18.36
CA LYS A 271 13.21 14.62 -17.47
C LYS A 271 13.09 16.14 -17.53
N THR A 272 14.21 16.85 -17.71
CA THR A 272 14.24 18.31 -17.81
C THR A 272 13.65 18.84 -19.12
N GLU A 273 13.59 18.00 -20.14
CA GLU A 273 13.11 18.35 -21.49
C GLU A 273 11.69 17.84 -21.74
N TYR A 274 11.15 17.02 -20.82
CA TYR A 274 9.82 16.44 -20.94
C TYR A 274 8.76 17.40 -20.40
N ASP A 275 7.92 17.90 -21.29
CA ASP A 275 6.75 18.69 -20.94
C ASP A 275 5.58 17.77 -20.55
N GLY A 276 5.57 17.34 -19.29
CA GLY A 276 4.53 16.47 -18.75
C GLY A 276 4.85 15.88 -17.38
N ASP A 277 3.97 15.01 -16.89
CA ASP A 277 4.17 14.33 -15.60
C ASP A 277 5.17 13.17 -15.74
N TRP A 278 6.40 13.36 -15.26
CA TRP A 278 7.48 12.38 -15.38
C TRP A 278 7.23 11.14 -14.48
N PRO A 279 7.11 9.92 -15.05
CA PRO A 279 6.70 8.74 -14.29
C PRO A 279 7.86 7.92 -13.73
N PHE A 280 9.12 8.21 -14.04
CA PHE A 280 10.27 7.38 -13.64
C PHE A 280 11.05 7.99 -12.47
N TYR A 281 11.70 7.13 -11.67
CA TYR A 281 12.63 7.62 -10.64
C TYR A 281 13.95 8.12 -11.24
N ALA A 282 14.39 7.57 -12.36
CA ALA A 282 15.56 8.03 -13.11
C ALA A 282 15.31 9.37 -13.80
N ASP A 283 16.36 10.14 -14.03
CA ASP A 283 16.28 11.46 -14.70
C ASP A 283 16.30 11.36 -16.23
N GLU A 284 16.64 10.19 -16.77
CA GLU A 284 16.61 9.92 -18.20
C GLU A 284 16.13 8.49 -18.47
N VAL A 285 15.46 8.30 -19.62
CA VAL A 285 15.07 6.98 -20.11
C VAL A 285 15.27 6.91 -21.62
N ILE A 286 15.42 5.70 -22.15
CA ILE A 286 15.42 5.46 -23.60
C ILE A 286 14.18 4.65 -23.93
N ILE A 287 13.31 5.20 -24.76
CA ILE A 287 12.20 4.44 -25.33
C ILE A 287 12.61 3.82 -26.64
N GLU A 288 12.12 2.62 -26.90
CA GLU A 288 12.45 1.85 -28.10
C GLU A 288 11.20 1.12 -28.59
N CYS A 289 10.95 1.16 -29.90
CA CYS A 289 9.97 0.32 -30.56
C CYS A 289 10.69 -0.65 -31.49
N ARG A 290 10.45 -1.95 -31.27
CA ARG A 290 10.99 -3.03 -32.09
C ARG A 290 9.89 -3.59 -32.98
N GLU A 291 10.22 -3.77 -34.26
CA GLU A 291 9.32 -4.39 -35.26
C GLU A 291 7.93 -3.72 -35.33
N ASN A 292 7.85 -2.41 -35.04
CA ASN A 292 6.63 -1.59 -35.02
C ASN A 292 5.58 -1.91 -33.94
N HIS A 293 5.82 -2.85 -33.01
CA HIS A 293 4.79 -3.27 -32.06
C HIS A 293 5.27 -3.57 -30.64
N TRP A 294 6.55 -3.85 -30.43
CA TRP A 294 7.09 -4.10 -29.10
C TRP A 294 7.72 -2.84 -28.54
N CYS A 295 7.07 -2.23 -27.56
CA CYS A 295 7.55 -1.02 -26.90
C CYS A 295 8.32 -1.37 -25.63
N ILE A 296 9.53 -0.85 -25.51
CA ILE A 296 10.47 -1.11 -24.42
C ILE A 296 10.97 0.23 -23.89
N VAL A 297 11.22 0.30 -22.58
CA VAL A 297 11.94 1.40 -21.95
C VAL A 297 13.19 0.86 -21.27
N THR A 298 14.32 1.51 -21.53
CA THR A 298 15.57 1.24 -20.84
C THR A 298 15.76 2.30 -19.75
N ILE A 299 15.95 1.85 -18.51
CA ILE A 299 16.16 2.67 -17.31
C ILE A 299 17.40 2.15 -16.59
N ASP A 300 18.41 3.00 -16.39
CA ASP A 300 19.68 2.65 -15.75
C ASP A 300 20.36 1.38 -16.35
N GLY A 301 20.24 1.21 -17.67
CA GLY A 301 20.81 0.06 -18.39
C GLY A 301 20.04 -1.26 -18.28
N LEU A 302 18.82 -1.23 -17.74
CA LEU A 302 17.90 -2.37 -17.66
C LEU A 302 16.69 -2.15 -18.58
N ASP A 303 16.28 -3.19 -19.31
CA ASP A 303 15.11 -3.14 -20.18
C ASP A 303 13.82 -3.53 -19.44
N PHE A 304 12.75 -2.77 -19.67
CA PHE A 304 11.41 -3.01 -19.15
C PHE A 304 10.38 -2.94 -20.28
N ALA A 305 9.28 -3.67 -20.15
CA ALA A 305 8.20 -3.62 -21.13
C ALA A 305 7.34 -2.37 -20.94
N LEU A 306 7.11 -1.60 -22.01
CA LEU A 306 6.11 -0.52 -22.01
C LEU A 306 4.71 -1.03 -22.36
N ASN A 307 4.60 -2.14 -23.12
CA ASN A 307 3.32 -2.75 -23.48
C ASN A 307 3.30 -4.26 -23.28
N GLY A 308 2.10 -4.83 -23.24
CA GLY A 308 1.84 -6.24 -22.98
C GLY A 308 2.42 -7.18 -24.03
N SER A 309 2.48 -6.77 -25.29
CA SER A 309 3.13 -7.55 -26.35
C SER A 309 4.66 -7.64 -26.15
N ALA A 310 5.34 -6.56 -25.72
CA ALA A 310 6.76 -6.62 -25.37
C ALA A 310 7.00 -7.46 -24.12
N SER A 311 6.17 -7.32 -23.08
CA SER A 311 6.21 -8.15 -21.88
C SER A 311 6.05 -9.64 -22.23
N GLY A 312 5.07 -9.99 -23.06
CA GLY A 312 4.82 -11.36 -23.48
C GLY A 312 5.96 -11.97 -24.32
N ARG A 313 6.52 -11.19 -25.25
CA ARG A 313 7.59 -11.62 -26.17
C ARG A 313 8.93 -11.76 -25.47
N TYR A 314 9.35 -10.73 -24.75
CA TYR A 314 10.69 -10.63 -24.16
C TYR A 314 10.73 -11.06 -22.69
N LYS A 315 9.58 -11.37 -22.08
CA LYS A 315 9.45 -11.73 -20.65
C LYS A 315 9.99 -10.63 -19.72
N LEU A 316 9.81 -9.37 -20.11
CA LEU A 316 10.19 -8.19 -19.34
C LEU A 316 9.04 -7.77 -18.42
N GLU A 317 9.40 -7.26 -17.24
CA GLU A 317 8.47 -6.65 -16.29
C GLU A 317 8.10 -5.23 -16.73
N PHE A 318 6.93 -4.75 -16.27
CA PHE A 318 6.57 -3.35 -16.42
C PHE A 318 7.35 -2.47 -15.43
N PRO A 319 7.65 -1.20 -15.76
CA PRO A 319 8.41 -0.30 -14.89
C PRO A 319 7.86 -0.17 -13.47
N HIS A 320 6.53 -0.12 -13.29
CA HIS A 320 5.93 -0.04 -11.95
C HIS A 320 6.08 -1.35 -11.18
N ASP A 321 5.93 -2.49 -11.83
CA ASP A 321 6.08 -3.81 -11.22
C ASP A 321 7.51 -4.05 -10.75
N ALA A 322 8.48 -3.58 -11.53
CA ALA A 322 9.90 -3.61 -11.19
C ALA A 322 10.33 -2.53 -10.17
N GLY A 323 9.42 -1.62 -9.76
CA GLY A 323 9.74 -0.53 -8.84
C GLY A 323 10.66 0.54 -9.44
N ARG A 324 10.63 0.74 -10.76
CA ARG A 324 11.39 1.75 -11.52
C ARG A 324 10.55 2.97 -11.93
N ALA A 325 9.24 2.81 -11.94
CA ALA A 325 8.30 3.92 -12.09
C ALA A 325 7.66 4.29 -10.75
N ILE A 326 7.32 5.58 -10.63
CA ILE A 326 6.64 6.17 -9.48
C ILE A 326 5.20 5.66 -9.47
N LEU A 327 4.79 5.04 -8.36
CA LEU A 327 3.43 4.55 -8.17
C LEU A 327 2.42 5.71 -8.35
N GLY A 328 1.35 5.43 -9.10
CA GLY A 328 0.30 6.41 -9.40
C GLY A 328 0.58 7.34 -10.60
N LYS A 329 1.77 7.31 -11.20
CA LYS A 329 2.07 8.05 -12.44
C LYS A 329 1.91 7.17 -13.67
N SER A 330 1.31 7.69 -14.73
CA SER A 330 1.05 6.92 -15.96
C SER A 330 2.27 6.85 -16.89
N VAL A 331 2.45 5.71 -17.55
CA VAL A 331 3.46 5.52 -18.62
C VAL A 331 2.85 5.56 -20.02
N SER A 332 1.54 5.78 -20.13
CA SER A 332 0.81 5.76 -21.41
C SER A 332 1.36 6.70 -22.47
N GLU A 333 1.82 7.91 -22.09
CA GLU A 333 2.49 8.85 -22.98
C GLU A 333 3.77 8.24 -23.59
N PHE A 334 4.54 7.50 -22.81
CA PHE A 334 5.77 6.84 -23.27
C PHE A 334 5.47 5.67 -24.21
N ILE A 335 4.34 4.97 -24.04
CA ILE A 335 3.87 3.96 -24.99
C ILE A 335 3.55 4.62 -26.35
N LYS A 336 2.78 5.72 -26.35
CA LYS A 336 2.46 6.46 -27.58
C LYS A 336 3.71 6.99 -28.26
N MET A 337 4.59 7.63 -27.50
CA MET A 337 5.86 8.15 -27.99
C MET A 337 6.70 7.04 -28.64
N ALA A 338 6.74 5.84 -28.05
CA ALA A 338 7.46 4.70 -28.63
C ALA A 338 6.84 4.24 -29.96
N PHE A 339 5.51 4.14 -30.05
CA PHE A 339 4.84 3.80 -31.31
C PHE A 339 5.09 4.84 -32.41
N ASP A 340 5.11 6.12 -32.06
CA ASP A 340 5.31 7.21 -33.01
C ASP A 340 6.72 7.24 -33.60
N LEU A 341 7.71 6.60 -32.97
CA LEU A 341 9.06 6.43 -33.54
C LEU A 341 9.09 5.67 -34.88
N ASN A 342 8.03 4.90 -35.21
CA ASN A 342 7.94 4.21 -36.50
C ASN A 342 7.17 5.00 -37.56
N LYS A 343 6.62 6.16 -37.20
CA LYS A 343 5.95 7.09 -38.13
C LYS A 343 6.91 8.17 -38.63
N GLU A 344 8.04 8.34 -37.95
CA GLU A 344 9.21 9.14 -38.35
C GLU A 344 10.13 8.35 -39.29
#